data_AF-A0A6V7Q2Y7-F1
#
_entry.id   AF-A0A6V7Q2Y7-F1
#
_cell.length_a   1.000
_cell.length_b   1.000
_cell.length_c   1.000
_cell.angle_alpha   90.00
_cell.angle_beta   90.00
_cell.angle_gamma   90.00
#
_symmetry.space_group_name_H-M   'P 1'
#
loop_
_entity.id
_entity.type
_entity.pdbx_description
1 polymer ?
#
loop_
_entity_poly.entity_id
_entity_poly.type
_entity_poly.pdbx_seq_one_letter_code
_entity_poly.pdbx_strand_id
1 'polypeptide(L)'
;MVVRISVGETCKHVEVPIPSPKEDEILLKVEAASLNPIDWKIQEGVLCWITRGRPTALQVLKSLGAKFDGTGRPYNILITAALGGVGLFAVQLANFHVTATCGRRNLNLVASLGADEVLDYKSLEGKTLKSPSGKSYDFVINCVEAKKHLKAFMLTPNKEDLEFMVEILVKGGRVKTLIDSSYSLSKAQEAWSKSIGGHATGKIIVEM
;
A
#
# COMPACT_ATOMS: atom_id res chain seq x y z
N MET A 1 17.29 -1.27 20.54
CA MET A 1 17.37 0.10 20.00
C MET A 1 15.97 0.52 19.58
N VAL A 2 15.45 1.65 20.04
CA VAL A 2 14.09 2.12 19.68
C VAL A 2 14.18 3.58 19.28
N VAL A 3 13.89 3.90 18.02
CA VAL A 3 13.78 5.29 17.59
C VAL A 3 12.43 5.84 18.05
N ARG A 4 12.44 6.96 18.78
CA ARG A 4 11.22 7.66 19.19
C ARG A 4 11.04 8.88 18.30
N ILE A 5 9.92 8.91 17.58
CA ILE A 5 9.55 10.03 16.71
C ILE A 5 8.41 10.78 17.38
N SER A 6 8.63 12.08 17.65
CA SER A 6 7.63 12.96 18.28
C SER A 6 7.05 13.92 17.25
N VAL A 7 5.78 14.26 17.42
CA VAL A 7 5.04 15.20 16.57
C VAL A 7 5.68 16.59 16.61
N GLY A 8 5.97 17.17 15.45
CA GLY A 8 6.51 18.54 15.34
C GLY A 8 7.99 18.70 15.72
N GLU A 9 8.66 17.62 16.15
CA GLU A 9 10.11 17.58 16.35
C GLU A 9 10.77 16.70 15.28
N THR A 10 12.08 16.89 15.07
CA THR A 10 12.89 15.97 14.28
C THR A 10 12.88 14.56 14.89
N CYS A 11 12.90 13.53 14.03
CA CYS A 11 13.08 12.14 14.44
C CYS A 11 14.33 12.01 15.32
N LYS A 12 14.17 11.53 16.57
CA LYS A 12 15.28 11.37 17.52
C LYS A 12 15.61 9.90 17.72
N HIS A 13 16.85 9.55 17.44
CA HIS A 13 17.38 8.24 17.81
C HIS A 13 17.58 8.19 19.33
N VAL A 14 17.03 7.18 19.99
CA VAL A 14 17.23 6.94 21.42
C VAL A 14 17.57 5.47 21.67
N GLU A 15 18.41 5.23 22.66
CA GLU A 15 18.62 3.90 23.18
C GLU A 15 17.62 3.61 24.29
N VAL A 16 17.05 2.41 24.28
CA VAL A 16 16.15 1.94 25.33
C VAL A 16 16.58 0.54 25.76
N PRO A 17 16.34 0.16 27.02
CA PRO A 17 16.59 -1.20 27.50
C PRO A 17 15.84 -2.24 26.66
N ILE A 18 16.46 -3.40 26.43
CA ILE A 18 15.77 -4.54 25.82
C ILE A 18 14.73 -5.05 26.83
N PRO A 19 13.44 -5.14 26.47
CA PRO A 19 12.42 -5.62 27.38
C PRO A 19 12.56 -7.13 27.60
N SER A 20 12.19 -7.60 28.81
CA SER A 20 12.01 -9.02 29.08
C SER A 20 10.56 -9.40 28.81
N PRO A 21 10.27 -10.41 27.96
CA PRO A 21 8.91 -10.82 27.68
C PRO A 21 8.28 -11.52 28.90
N LYS A 22 6.97 -11.34 29.08
CA LYS A 22 6.14 -12.16 29.97
C LYS A 22 5.83 -13.54 29.36
N GLU A 23 5.12 -14.38 30.10
CA GLU A 23 4.75 -15.75 29.70
C GLU A 23 3.96 -15.81 28.39
N ASP A 24 3.17 -14.78 28.08
CA ASP A 24 2.33 -14.66 26.87
C ASP A 24 2.91 -13.69 25.82
N GLU A 25 4.12 -13.20 26.02
CA GLU A 25 4.78 -12.25 25.12
C GLU A 25 5.95 -12.92 24.38
N ILE A 26 6.20 -12.45 23.16
CA ILE A 26 7.38 -12.83 22.40
C ILE A 26 8.28 -11.61 22.22
N LEU A 27 9.59 -11.80 22.43
CA LEU A 27 10.57 -10.78 22.12
C LEU A 27 11.01 -10.92 20.67
N LEU A 28 10.70 -9.91 19.85
CA LEU A 28 11.08 -9.86 18.45
C LEU A 28 12.29 -8.94 18.25
N LYS A 29 13.34 -9.46 17.61
CA LYS A 29 14.38 -8.63 17.02
C LYS A 29 13.88 -8.13 15.67
N VAL A 30 13.60 -6.83 15.59
CA VAL A 30 13.19 -6.20 14.33
C VAL A 30 14.43 -6.02 13.47
N GLU A 31 14.43 -6.59 12.27
CA GLU A 31 15.50 -6.42 11.27
C GLU A 31 15.20 -5.26 10.31
N ALA A 32 13.92 -5.03 10.01
CA ALA A 32 13.48 -3.93 9.17
C ALA A 32 12.02 -3.54 9.45
N ALA A 33 11.67 -2.29 9.12
CA ALA A 33 10.31 -1.77 9.17
C ALA A 33 9.97 -0.99 7.89
N SER A 34 8.74 -1.11 7.39
CA SER A 34 8.28 -0.31 6.26
C SER A 34 7.60 0.97 6.71
N LEU A 35 7.97 2.11 6.12
CA LEU A 35 7.26 3.37 6.30
C LEU A 35 6.05 3.45 5.36
N ASN A 36 4.95 3.95 5.90
CA ASN A 36 3.68 4.13 5.22
C ASN A 36 3.22 5.59 5.37
N PRO A 37 2.47 6.14 4.40
CA PRO A 37 1.95 7.49 4.51
C PRO A 37 1.07 7.73 5.75
N ILE A 38 0.52 6.67 6.33
CA ILE A 38 -0.29 6.77 7.54
C ILE A 38 0.53 7.12 8.78
N ASP A 39 1.82 6.78 8.79
CA ASP A 39 2.69 6.95 9.96
C ASP A 39 2.89 8.44 10.27
N TRP A 40 3.15 9.26 9.25
CA TRP A 40 3.24 10.72 9.42
C TRP A 40 1.89 11.40 9.60
N LYS A 41 0.81 10.88 9.00
CA LYS A 41 -0.55 11.39 9.26
C LYS A 41 -0.94 11.21 10.72
N ILE A 42 -0.65 10.04 11.31
CA ILE A 42 -0.87 9.80 12.73
C ILE A 42 -0.04 10.77 13.58
N GLN A 43 1.20 11.06 13.18
CA GLN A 43 2.01 12.07 13.85
C GLN A 43 1.41 13.47 13.73
N GLU A 44 0.88 13.89 12.58
CA GLU A 44 0.23 15.20 12.42
C GLU A 44 -1.11 15.36 13.18
N GLY A 45 -1.46 14.40 14.04
CA GLY A 45 -2.65 14.46 14.89
C GLY A 45 -3.89 13.81 14.29
N VAL A 46 -3.77 13.10 13.15
CA VAL A 46 -4.87 12.28 12.66
C VAL A 46 -5.09 11.12 13.64
N LEU A 47 -6.30 11.04 14.20
CA LEU A 47 -6.63 10.10 15.27
C LEU A 47 -6.34 8.64 14.87
N CYS A 48 -5.50 7.95 15.66
CA CYS A 48 -5.03 6.59 15.36
C CYS A 48 -6.16 5.55 15.21
N TRP A 49 -7.28 5.73 15.91
CA TRP A 49 -8.45 4.84 15.83
C TRP A 49 -9.18 4.94 14.48
N ILE A 50 -9.13 6.10 13.82
CA ILE A 50 -9.71 6.32 12.49
C ILE A 50 -8.80 5.72 11.40
N THR A 51 -7.50 5.60 11.67
CA THR A 51 -6.49 5.18 10.69
C THR A 51 -6.11 3.71 10.76
N ARG A 52 -6.23 3.07 11.94
CA ARG A 52 -5.84 1.67 12.21
C ARG A 52 -6.75 0.59 11.59
N GLY A 53 -7.72 0.98 10.76
CA GLY A 53 -8.64 0.06 10.08
C GLY A 53 -8.57 0.13 8.55
N ARG A 54 -7.54 0.72 7.94
CA ARG A 54 -7.51 0.81 6.46
C ARG A 54 -7.36 -0.57 5.83
N PRO A 55 -8.20 -0.93 4.86
CA PRO A 55 -8.22 -2.27 4.29
C PRO A 55 -7.02 -2.52 3.38
N THR A 56 -6.63 -3.79 3.24
CA THR A 56 -5.59 -4.21 2.31
C THR A 56 -6.13 -4.42 0.90
N ALA A 57 -5.23 -4.52 -0.09
CA ALA A 57 -5.61 -4.81 -1.48
C ALA A 57 -6.47 -6.07 -1.59
N LEU A 58 -6.06 -7.15 -0.93
CA LEU A 58 -6.75 -8.43 -0.97
C LEU A 58 -8.19 -8.32 -0.42
N GLN A 59 -8.37 -7.66 0.72
CA GLN A 59 -9.68 -7.52 1.34
C GLN A 59 -10.61 -6.64 0.53
N VAL A 60 -10.10 -5.55 -0.05
CA VAL A 60 -10.89 -4.71 -0.95
C VAL A 60 -11.34 -5.53 -2.17
N LEU A 61 -10.43 -6.25 -2.83
CA LEU A 61 -10.76 -7.07 -4.00
C LEU A 61 -11.79 -8.16 -3.66
N LYS A 62 -11.62 -8.88 -2.54
CA LYS A 62 -12.60 -9.86 -2.05
C LYS A 62 -13.97 -9.22 -1.82
N SER A 63 -14.02 -8.01 -1.25
CA SER A 63 -15.28 -7.29 -1.01
C SER A 63 -16.00 -6.85 -2.30
N LEU A 64 -15.27 -6.72 -3.41
CA LEU A 64 -15.82 -6.47 -4.75
C LEU A 64 -16.27 -7.76 -5.46
N GLY A 65 -16.03 -8.92 -4.85
CA GLY A 65 -16.35 -10.23 -5.43
C GLY A 65 -15.25 -10.83 -6.31
N ALA A 66 -14.00 -10.37 -6.18
CA ALA A 66 -12.86 -11.02 -6.84
C ALA A 66 -12.74 -12.47 -6.38
N LYS A 67 -12.57 -13.39 -7.34
CA LYS A 67 -12.32 -14.80 -7.09
C LYS A 67 -11.02 -15.22 -7.75
N PHE A 68 -10.11 -15.73 -6.95
CA PHE A 68 -8.75 -16.06 -7.39
C PHE A 68 -8.64 -17.47 -8.01
N ASP A 69 -9.77 -18.14 -8.20
CA ASP A 69 -9.91 -19.43 -8.89
C ASP A 69 -10.18 -19.27 -10.39
N GLY A 70 -10.20 -18.04 -10.90
CA GLY A 70 -10.50 -17.72 -12.31
C GLY A 70 -12.00 -17.66 -12.63
N THR A 71 -12.87 -17.85 -11.64
CA THR A 71 -14.31 -17.69 -11.80
C THR A 71 -14.76 -16.27 -11.47
N GLY A 72 -16.02 -15.93 -11.74
CA GLY A 72 -16.60 -14.64 -11.39
C GLY A 72 -16.97 -13.76 -12.59
N ARG A 73 -17.58 -12.61 -12.29
CA ARG A 73 -18.02 -11.66 -13.31
C ARG A 73 -16.87 -10.69 -13.63
N PRO A 74 -16.58 -10.39 -14.90
CA PRO A 74 -15.60 -9.36 -15.22
C PRO A 74 -16.14 -7.98 -14.81
N TYR A 75 -15.37 -7.26 -13.99
CA TYR A 75 -15.57 -5.84 -13.72
C TYR A 75 -14.52 -5.00 -14.42
N ASN A 76 -14.81 -3.72 -14.64
CA ASN A 76 -13.85 -2.69 -15.01
C ASN A 76 -13.57 -1.84 -13.78
N ILE A 77 -12.35 -1.88 -13.27
CA ILE A 77 -11.99 -1.17 -12.03
C ILE A 77 -10.90 -0.13 -12.27
N LEU A 78 -10.98 0.96 -11.53
CA LEU A 78 -9.93 1.96 -11.45
C LEU A 78 -9.14 1.80 -10.15
N ILE A 79 -7.82 1.74 -10.23
CA ILE A 79 -6.92 1.70 -9.06
C ILE A 79 -6.03 2.95 -9.09
N THR A 80 -6.15 3.82 -8.08
CA THR A 80 -5.27 5.00 -7.99
C THR A 80 -3.99 4.71 -7.22
N ALA A 81 -2.91 5.43 -7.53
CA ALA A 81 -1.58 5.24 -6.93
C ALA A 81 -1.11 3.77 -6.96
N ALA A 82 -1.04 3.23 -8.19
CA ALA A 82 -0.73 1.85 -8.52
C ALA A 82 0.58 1.32 -7.92
N LEU A 83 1.54 2.19 -7.59
CA LEU A 83 2.83 1.80 -7.00
C LEU A 83 2.96 2.14 -5.51
N GLY A 84 1.85 2.55 -4.90
CA GLY A 84 1.75 2.66 -3.45
C GLY A 84 1.59 1.29 -2.77
N GLY A 85 1.57 1.31 -1.44
CA GLY A 85 1.52 0.08 -0.64
C GLY A 85 0.31 -0.83 -0.88
N VAL A 86 -0.85 -0.26 -1.22
CA VAL A 86 -2.08 -1.03 -1.55
C VAL A 86 -2.20 -1.24 -3.06
N GLY A 87 -2.03 -0.17 -3.85
CA GLY A 87 -2.16 -0.21 -5.30
C GLY A 87 -1.28 -1.29 -5.96
N LEU A 88 -0.05 -1.47 -5.47
CA LEU A 88 0.91 -2.43 -6.05
C LEU A 88 0.37 -3.86 -6.03
N PHE A 89 -0.25 -4.26 -4.93
CA PHE A 89 -0.85 -5.58 -4.81
C PHE A 89 -2.20 -5.61 -5.54
N ALA A 90 -2.99 -4.54 -5.47
CA ALA A 90 -4.31 -4.52 -6.09
C ALA A 90 -4.26 -4.70 -7.61
N VAL A 91 -3.28 -4.07 -8.29
CA VAL A 91 -3.09 -4.23 -9.74
C VAL A 91 -2.77 -5.68 -10.12
N GLN A 92 -1.91 -6.35 -9.34
CA GLN A 92 -1.45 -7.71 -9.63
C GLN A 92 -2.46 -8.79 -9.25
N LEU A 93 -3.27 -8.53 -8.22
CA LEU A 93 -4.23 -9.48 -7.68
C LEU A 93 -5.59 -9.41 -8.38
N ALA A 94 -5.95 -8.27 -8.96
CA ALA A 94 -7.22 -8.12 -9.63
C ALA A 94 -7.34 -9.11 -10.79
N ASN A 95 -8.44 -9.87 -10.82
CA ASN A 95 -8.83 -10.74 -11.91
C ASN A 95 -9.85 -10.06 -12.85
N PHE A 96 -9.80 -8.73 -12.90
CA PHE A 96 -10.73 -7.83 -13.58
C PHE A 96 -9.96 -7.00 -14.59
N HIS A 97 -10.68 -6.23 -15.42
CA HIS A 97 -10.01 -5.23 -16.26
C HIS A 97 -9.56 -4.05 -15.38
N VAL A 98 -8.26 -3.79 -15.36
CA VAL A 98 -7.63 -2.80 -14.48
C VAL A 98 -7.18 -1.58 -15.28
N THR A 99 -7.76 -0.44 -14.94
CA THR A 99 -7.18 0.88 -15.26
C THR A 99 -6.44 1.39 -14.02
N ALA A 100 -5.16 1.71 -14.14
CA ALA A 100 -4.31 2.07 -13.01
C ALA A 100 -3.70 3.47 -13.18
N THR A 101 -3.62 4.26 -12.10
CA THR A 101 -2.94 5.57 -12.14
C THR A 101 -1.55 5.53 -11.51
N CYS A 102 -0.58 6.15 -12.17
CA CYS A 102 0.77 6.34 -11.63
C CYS A 102 1.40 7.62 -12.19
N GLY A 103 2.63 7.94 -11.78
CA GLY A 103 3.39 9.02 -12.43
C GLY A 103 3.91 8.56 -13.79
N ARG A 104 4.04 9.48 -14.74
CA ARG A 104 4.55 9.24 -16.11
C ARG A 104 5.74 8.26 -16.23
N ARG A 105 6.74 8.40 -15.35
CA ARG A 105 7.95 7.55 -15.36
C ARG A 105 7.69 6.06 -15.13
N ASN A 106 6.50 5.71 -14.62
CA ASN A 106 6.15 4.37 -14.16
C ASN A 106 5.12 3.66 -15.06
N LEU A 107 4.72 4.24 -16.19
CA LEU A 107 3.66 3.68 -17.04
C LEU A 107 3.96 2.24 -17.47
N ASN A 108 5.17 2.00 -18.01
CA ASN A 108 5.58 0.67 -18.47
C ASN A 108 5.68 -0.34 -17.33
N LEU A 109 6.15 0.11 -16.15
CA LEU A 109 6.23 -0.75 -14.98
C LEU A 109 4.84 -1.21 -14.55
N VAL A 110 3.87 -0.29 -14.44
CA VAL A 110 2.50 -0.63 -14.03
C VAL A 110 1.81 -1.54 -15.04
N ALA A 111 2.02 -1.30 -16.34
CA ALA A 111 1.54 -2.21 -17.38
C ALA A 111 2.15 -3.62 -17.22
N SER A 112 3.46 -3.71 -16.96
CA SER A 112 4.14 -5.01 -16.73
C SER A 112 3.70 -5.75 -15.46
N LEU A 113 3.01 -5.06 -14.54
CA LEU A 113 2.43 -5.63 -13.32
C LEU A 113 0.99 -6.13 -13.53
N GLY A 114 0.42 -5.99 -14.72
CA GLY A 114 -0.89 -6.54 -15.06
C GLY A 114 -2.01 -5.51 -15.21
N ALA A 115 -1.71 -4.21 -15.26
CA ALA A 115 -2.71 -3.22 -15.62
C ALA A 115 -3.00 -3.26 -17.14
N ASP A 116 -4.27 -3.36 -17.52
CA ASP A 116 -4.72 -3.30 -18.92
C ASP A 116 -4.58 -1.88 -19.49
N GLU A 117 -4.83 -0.88 -18.66
CA GLU A 117 -4.72 0.54 -19.02
C GLU A 117 -3.95 1.29 -17.93
N VAL A 118 -3.08 2.21 -18.35
CA VAL A 118 -2.30 3.03 -17.40
C VAL A 118 -2.45 4.50 -17.70
N LEU A 119 -2.83 5.26 -16.68
CA LEU A 119 -3.01 6.71 -16.73
C LEU A 119 -1.89 7.41 -15.95
N ASP A 120 -1.23 8.37 -16.58
CA ASP A 120 -0.42 9.34 -15.85
C ASP A 120 -1.34 10.32 -15.14
N TYR A 121 -1.32 10.33 -13.80
CA TYR A 121 -2.22 11.18 -13.02
C TYR A 121 -2.05 12.70 -13.30
N LYS A 122 -0.93 13.11 -13.92
CA LYS A 122 -0.69 14.51 -14.32
C LYS A 122 -1.30 14.87 -15.68
N SER A 123 -1.67 13.88 -16.52
CA SER A 123 -2.31 14.11 -17.81
C SER A 123 -3.75 14.58 -17.67
N LEU A 124 -4.35 15.07 -18.75
CA LEU A 124 -5.76 15.49 -18.74
C LEU A 124 -6.70 14.31 -18.47
N GLU A 125 -6.42 13.17 -19.11
CA GLU A 125 -7.13 11.91 -18.94
C GLU A 125 -6.97 11.39 -17.51
N GLY A 126 -5.75 11.43 -16.95
CA GLY A 126 -5.49 11.03 -15.57
C GLY A 126 -6.16 11.94 -14.53
N LYS A 127 -6.25 13.25 -14.78
CA LYS A 127 -6.98 14.19 -13.90
C LYS A 127 -8.49 13.97 -13.92
N THR A 128 -9.03 13.64 -15.09
CA THR A 128 -10.46 13.33 -15.26
C THR A 128 -10.80 11.87 -14.97
N LEU A 129 -9.77 11.05 -14.72
CA LEU A 129 -9.83 9.61 -14.49
C LEU A 129 -10.60 8.87 -15.59
N LYS A 130 -10.62 9.36 -16.83
CA LYS A 130 -11.34 8.69 -17.92
C LYS A 130 -10.55 7.51 -18.45
N SER A 131 -11.22 6.36 -18.62
CA SER A 131 -10.60 5.17 -19.22
C SER A 131 -10.20 5.47 -20.66
N PRO A 132 -8.96 5.11 -21.09
CA PRO A 132 -8.54 5.19 -22.49
C PRO A 132 -9.46 4.47 -23.48
N SER A 133 -10.06 3.33 -23.10
CA SER A 133 -11.05 2.62 -23.93
C SER A 133 -12.47 3.19 -23.86
N GLY A 134 -12.70 4.23 -23.05
CA GLY A 134 -14.02 4.85 -22.87
C GLY A 134 -14.99 4.02 -22.00
N LYS A 135 -14.55 2.89 -21.44
CA LYS A 135 -15.37 2.08 -20.53
C LYS A 135 -15.65 2.82 -19.23
N SER A 136 -16.86 2.66 -18.69
CA SER A 136 -17.17 3.09 -17.33
C SER A 136 -16.57 2.14 -16.31
N TYR A 137 -16.15 2.66 -15.15
CA TYR A 137 -15.71 1.81 -14.04
C TYR A 137 -16.90 1.35 -13.21
N ASP A 138 -16.94 0.06 -12.91
CA ASP A 138 -17.86 -0.53 -11.95
C ASP A 138 -17.44 -0.15 -10.51
N PHE A 139 -16.12 -0.12 -10.24
CA PHE A 139 -15.57 0.21 -8.94
C PHE A 139 -14.29 1.05 -9.01
N VAL A 140 -14.04 1.84 -7.97
CA VAL A 140 -12.80 2.62 -7.81
C VAL A 140 -12.13 2.26 -6.49
N ILE A 141 -10.90 1.73 -6.56
CA ILE A 141 -10.01 1.55 -5.41
C ILE A 141 -9.13 2.78 -5.29
N ASN A 142 -9.54 3.72 -4.43
CA ASN A 142 -8.83 4.98 -4.26
C ASN A 142 -7.77 4.92 -3.14
N CYS A 143 -6.49 5.01 -3.51
CA CYS A 143 -5.36 4.98 -2.58
C CYS A 143 -4.71 6.34 -2.29
N VAL A 144 -5.19 7.46 -2.85
CA VAL A 144 -4.57 8.79 -2.68
C VAL A 144 -5.27 9.62 -1.58
N GLU A 145 -6.54 9.96 -1.77
CA GLU A 145 -7.44 10.56 -0.79
C GLU A 145 -8.81 10.76 -1.46
N ALA A 146 -9.90 10.73 -0.69
CA ALA A 146 -11.25 10.80 -1.23
C ALA A 146 -11.94 12.11 -0.86
N LYS A 147 -12.65 12.71 -1.82
CA LYS A 147 -13.64 13.74 -1.53
C LYS A 147 -15.10 13.32 -1.70
N LYS A 148 -15.46 12.16 -2.28
CA LYS A 148 -16.88 11.73 -2.38
C LYS A 148 -17.05 10.19 -2.44
N HIS A 149 -18.17 9.70 -1.88
CA HIS A 149 -18.68 8.31 -1.89
C HIS A 149 -17.71 7.20 -1.43
N LEU A 150 -17.37 7.22 -0.15
CA LEU A 150 -16.63 6.13 0.50
C LEU A 150 -17.59 5.09 1.06
N LYS A 151 -17.43 3.83 0.66
CA LYS A 151 -17.95 2.71 1.46
C LYS A 151 -16.98 2.49 2.61
N ALA A 152 -17.45 2.63 3.84
CA ALA A 152 -16.65 2.33 5.03
C ALA A 152 -16.33 0.83 5.02
N PHE A 153 -15.06 0.49 4.88
CA PHE A 153 -14.57 -0.88 4.89
C PHE A 153 -13.35 -0.92 5.81
N MET A 154 -13.41 -1.73 6.86
CA MET A 154 -12.36 -1.86 7.85
C MET A 154 -11.57 -3.15 7.68
N LEU A 155 -10.26 -3.06 7.91
CA LEU A 155 -9.36 -4.19 7.99
C LEU A 155 -9.86 -5.19 9.04
N THR A 156 -9.95 -6.46 8.65
CA THR A 156 -10.21 -7.57 9.58
C THR A 156 -9.05 -8.56 9.49
N PRO A 157 -8.04 -8.49 10.37
CA PRO A 157 -6.92 -9.42 10.34
C PRO A 157 -7.42 -10.85 10.45
N ASN A 158 -7.00 -11.72 9.54
CA ASN A 158 -7.35 -13.14 9.56
C ASN A 158 -6.21 -13.98 8.99
N LYS A 159 -6.19 -15.25 9.40
CA LYS A 159 -5.12 -16.19 9.09
C LYS A 159 -5.17 -16.61 7.62
N GLU A 160 -6.36 -16.81 7.09
CA GLU A 160 -6.64 -17.33 5.75
C GLU A 160 -6.12 -16.37 4.67
N ASP A 161 -6.30 -15.06 4.85
CA ASP A 161 -5.75 -14.02 3.97
C ASP A 161 -4.23 -14.04 3.97
N LEU A 162 -3.60 -14.21 5.14
CA LEU A 162 -2.13 -14.25 5.25
C LEU A 162 -1.56 -15.52 4.61
N GLU A 163 -2.16 -16.68 4.84
CA GLU A 163 -1.76 -17.94 4.22
C GLU A 163 -1.88 -17.86 2.69
N PHE A 164 -2.97 -17.30 2.18
CA PHE A 164 -3.15 -17.05 0.75
C PHE A 164 -2.06 -16.13 0.18
N MET A 165 -1.75 -15.02 0.86
CA MET A 165 -0.67 -14.12 0.44
C MET A 165 0.69 -14.82 0.43
N VAL A 166 1.00 -15.65 1.43
CA VAL A 166 2.24 -16.43 1.48
C VAL A 166 2.32 -17.40 0.31
N GLU A 167 1.22 -18.10 -0.01
CA GLU A 167 1.18 -19.04 -1.13
C GLU A 167 1.50 -18.34 -2.46
N ILE A 168 0.82 -17.24 -2.77
CA ILE A 168 0.99 -16.56 -4.06
C ILE A 168 2.30 -15.76 -4.17
N LEU A 169 2.82 -15.24 -3.05
CA LEU A 169 4.08 -14.48 -3.01
C LEU A 169 5.31 -15.41 -3.01
N VAL A 170 5.35 -16.37 -2.07
CA VAL A 170 6.56 -17.15 -1.79
C VAL A 170 6.62 -18.40 -2.65
N LYS A 171 5.49 -19.07 -2.88
CA LYS A 171 5.45 -20.36 -3.59
C LYS A 171 5.09 -20.20 -5.07
N GLY A 172 4.16 -19.30 -5.37
CA GLY A 172 3.65 -19.13 -6.73
C GLY A 172 4.44 -18.15 -7.60
N GLY A 173 5.21 -17.22 -7.00
CA GLY A 173 5.91 -16.15 -7.72
C GLY A 173 4.99 -15.24 -8.54
N ARG A 174 3.68 -15.24 -8.26
CA ARG A 174 2.64 -14.58 -9.07
C ARG A 174 2.53 -13.09 -8.79
N VAL A 175 3.08 -12.64 -7.67
CA VAL A 175 3.00 -11.26 -7.21
C VAL A 175 4.40 -10.75 -6.87
N LYS A 176 4.77 -9.63 -7.46
CA LYS A 176 6.03 -8.93 -7.25
C LYS A 176 5.88 -7.89 -6.15
N THR A 177 6.86 -7.85 -5.26
CA THR A 177 7.05 -6.75 -4.32
C THR A 177 8.08 -5.77 -4.87
N LEU A 178 7.89 -4.47 -4.63
CA LEU A 178 8.85 -3.44 -5.00
C LEU A 178 9.32 -2.74 -3.73
N ILE A 179 10.63 -2.69 -3.54
CA ILE A 179 11.29 -1.81 -2.58
C ILE A 179 11.76 -0.61 -3.37
N ASP A 180 11.23 0.56 -3.03
CA ASP A 180 11.63 1.82 -3.63
C ASP A 180 13.01 2.26 -3.11
N SER A 181 13.22 2.11 -1.81
CA SER A 181 14.47 2.47 -1.15
C SER A 181 14.56 1.82 0.23
N SER A 182 15.79 1.49 0.62
CA SER A 182 16.18 1.06 1.96
C SER A 182 17.08 2.11 2.60
N TYR A 183 16.87 2.35 3.89
CA TYR A 183 17.66 3.27 4.70
C TYR A 183 18.08 2.56 5.98
N SER A 184 19.32 2.76 6.45
CA SER A 184 19.67 2.38 7.81
C SER A 184 18.86 3.19 8.83
N LEU A 185 18.69 2.68 10.04
CA LEU A 185 17.93 3.35 11.10
C LEU A 185 18.48 4.76 11.41
N SER A 186 19.80 4.93 11.30
CA SER A 186 20.48 6.24 11.41
C SER A 186 20.03 7.26 10.36
N LYS A 187 19.46 6.82 9.25
CA LYS A 187 18.92 7.65 8.15
C LYS A 187 17.40 7.65 8.09
N ALA A 188 16.72 7.23 9.17
CA ALA A 188 15.25 7.18 9.19
C ALA A 188 14.57 8.52 8.84
N GLN A 189 15.22 9.66 9.12
CA GLN A 189 14.68 10.98 8.75
C GLN A 189 14.65 11.21 7.23
N GLU A 190 15.62 10.68 6.48
CA GLU A 190 15.63 10.74 5.01
C GLU A 190 14.50 9.87 4.45
N ALA A 191 14.34 8.66 4.99
CA ALA A 191 13.25 7.75 4.66
C ALA A 191 11.87 8.41 4.92
N TRP A 192 11.75 9.13 6.04
CA TRP A 192 10.55 9.86 6.41
C TRP A 192 10.22 10.99 5.44
N SER A 193 11.22 11.82 5.13
CA SER A 193 11.09 12.92 4.17
C SER A 193 10.65 12.42 2.80
N LYS A 194 11.19 11.27 2.37
CA LYS A 194 10.78 10.62 1.12
C LYS A 194 9.34 10.12 1.16
N SER A 195 8.89 9.53 2.28
CA SER A 195 7.51 9.08 2.46
C SER A 195 6.50 10.24 2.37
N ILE A 196 6.80 11.38 3.00
CA ILE A 196 6.00 12.60 2.94
C ILE A 196 5.91 13.13 1.50
N GLY A 197 7.00 13.03 0.73
CA GLY A 197 7.02 13.46 -0.68
C GLY A 197 6.05 12.74 -1.62
N GLY A 198 5.40 11.64 -1.20
CA GLY A 198 4.28 11.03 -1.93
C GLY A 198 4.62 10.42 -3.30
N HIS A 199 5.89 10.10 -3.54
CA HIS A 199 6.39 9.69 -4.86
C HIS A 199 7.23 8.41 -4.86
N ALA A 200 7.07 7.57 -3.82
CA ALA A 200 7.70 6.26 -3.77
C ALA A 200 7.15 5.32 -4.86
N THR A 201 8.03 4.55 -5.50
CA THR A 201 7.72 3.45 -6.40
C THR A 201 7.89 2.14 -5.64
N GLY A 202 6.91 1.79 -4.80
CA GLY A 202 6.99 0.64 -3.89
C GLY A 202 7.15 1.03 -2.43
N LYS A 203 7.76 0.14 -1.64
CA LYS A 203 7.92 0.28 -0.18
C LYS A 203 9.21 1.01 0.16
N ILE A 204 9.11 1.95 1.10
CA ILE A 204 10.27 2.53 1.78
C ILE A 204 10.55 1.68 3.01
N ILE A 205 11.79 1.19 3.13
CA ILE A 205 12.23 0.29 4.19
C ILE A 205 13.28 1.00 5.05
N VAL A 206 13.18 0.82 6.37
CA VAL A 206 14.18 1.21 7.35
C VAL A 206 14.74 -0.05 7.99
N GLU A 207 16.04 -0.26 7.84
CA GLU A 207 16.80 -1.42 8.35
C GLU A 207 17.41 -1.05 9.72
N MET A 208 17.31 -1.98 10.68
CA MET A 208 17.58 -1.71 12.10
C MET A 208 19.05 -1.81 12.50
#